data_AF-A0A0G1YW78-F1
#
_entry.id   AF-A0A0G1YW78-F1
#
_cell.length_a   1.000
_cell.length_b   1.000
_cell.length_c   1.000
_cell.angle_alpha   90.00
_cell.angle_beta   90.00
_cell.angle_gamma   90.00
#
_symmetry.space_group_name_H-M   'P 1'
#
loop_
_entity.id
_entity.type
_entity.pdbx_description
1 polymer ?
#
loop_
_entity_poly.entity_id
_entity_poly.type
_entity_poly.pdbx_seq_one_letter_code
_entity_poly.pdbx_strand_id
1 'polypeptide(L)'
;MESPTSSEQLPDTVDLSEDFLSLTNEDFHVCLRKWRKVPLLTIRIDLSDIQEPKKFVHQAQRLKAFLEYKPEQQRRSATIVGRPEQKRWEENALGSGVTFEPKTAE
;
A
#
# COMPACT_ATOMS: atom_id res chain seq x y z
N MET A 1 -25.41 25.69 -27.68
CA MET A 1 -24.35 25.84 -26.67
C MET A 1 -24.68 24.89 -25.55
N GLU A 2 -24.07 23.70 -25.49
CA GLU A 2 -24.05 22.89 -24.26
C GLU A 2 -22.75 22.10 -24.27
N SER A 3 -21.80 22.53 -23.45
CA SER A 3 -20.62 21.75 -23.07
C SER A 3 -20.97 21.02 -21.77
N PRO A 4 -20.87 19.69 -21.70
CA PRO A 4 -20.54 19.04 -20.45
C PRO A 4 -19.06 18.71 -20.50
N THR A 5 -18.24 19.60 -19.94
CA THR A 5 -16.94 19.16 -19.41
C THR A 5 -17.24 18.21 -18.27
N SER A 6 -17.26 16.90 -18.57
CA SER A 6 -17.11 15.85 -17.58
C SER A 6 -15.85 16.15 -16.80
N SER A 7 -16.02 16.84 -15.68
CA SER A 7 -14.98 16.99 -14.70
C SER A 7 -14.82 15.60 -14.12
N GLU A 8 -13.81 14.88 -14.60
CA GLU A 8 -13.47 13.56 -14.09
C GLU A 8 -13.13 13.75 -12.60
N GLN A 9 -14.15 13.59 -11.74
CA GLN A 9 -13.99 13.70 -10.30
C GLN A 9 -13.13 12.51 -9.88
N LEU A 10 -11.90 12.82 -9.44
CA LEU A 10 -11.06 11.80 -8.84
C LEU A 10 -11.75 11.30 -7.56
N PRO A 11 -11.66 10.00 -7.28
CA PRO A 11 -12.21 9.45 -6.05
C PRO A 11 -11.46 10.02 -4.83
N ASP A 12 -12.16 10.13 -3.70
CA ASP A 12 -11.56 10.57 -2.43
C ASP A 12 -10.60 9.53 -1.84
N THR A 13 -10.77 8.26 -2.22
CA THR A 13 -9.95 7.14 -1.78
C THR A 13 -9.69 6.15 -2.91
N VAL A 14 -8.47 5.65 -3.01
CA VAL A 14 -8.09 4.58 -3.96
C VAL A 14 -7.35 3.47 -3.22
N ASP A 15 -7.79 2.24 -3.48
CA ASP A 15 -7.09 1.03 -3.06
C ASP A 15 -6.08 0.61 -4.14
N LEU A 16 -4.82 0.45 -3.75
CA LEU A 16 -3.71 0.07 -4.62
C LEU A 16 -3.14 -1.32 -4.28
N SER A 17 -3.92 -2.16 -3.58
CA SER A 17 -3.47 -3.49 -3.12
C SER A 17 -3.07 -4.42 -4.27
N GLU A 18 -3.89 -4.48 -5.31
CA GLU A 18 -3.62 -5.33 -6.48
C GLU A 18 -2.43 -4.81 -7.29
N ASP A 19 -2.38 -3.49 -7.54
CA ASP A 19 -1.27 -2.82 -8.21
C ASP A 19 0.06 -3.04 -7.46
N PHE A 20 0.06 -2.98 -6.13
CA PHE A 20 1.27 -3.13 -5.33
C PHE A 20 1.95 -4.50 -5.49
N LEU A 21 1.14 -5.57 -5.60
CA LEU A 21 1.62 -6.94 -5.74
C LEU A 21 1.96 -7.30 -7.19
N SER A 22 1.25 -6.72 -8.15
CA SER A 22 1.41 -7.03 -9.58
C SER A 22 2.48 -6.17 -10.26
N LEU A 23 2.69 -4.93 -9.82
CA LEU A 23 3.61 -3.99 -10.46
C LEU A 23 5.04 -4.07 -9.90
N THR A 24 5.99 -3.81 -10.81
CA THR A 24 7.38 -3.57 -10.43
C THR A 24 7.51 -2.29 -9.59
N ASN A 25 8.66 -2.07 -8.94
CA ASN A 25 8.91 -0.83 -8.20
C ASN A 25 8.80 0.43 -9.08
N GLU A 26 9.28 0.35 -10.32
CA GLU A 26 9.22 1.48 -11.25
C GLU A 26 7.79 1.78 -11.67
N ASP A 27 7.05 0.74 -12.08
CA ASP A 27 5.65 0.87 -12.49
C ASP A 27 4.76 1.34 -11.34
N PHE A 28 5.03 0.88 -10.12
CA PHE A 28 4.30 1.31 -8.93
C PHE A 28 4.54 2.79 -8.64
N HIS A 29 5.78 3.30 -8.80
CA HIS A 29 6.04 4.74 -8.70
C HIS A 29 5.32 5.55 -9.78
N VAL A 30 5.21 5.02 -11.01
CA VAL A 30 4.39 5.66 -12.06
C VAL A 30 2.92 5.65 -11.67
N CYS A 31 2.40 4.56 -11.10
CA CYS A 31 1.04 4.46 -10.58
C CYS A 31 0.76 5.52 -9.50
N LEU A 32 1.67 5.67 -8.53
CA LEU A 32 1.54 6.70 -7.48
C LEU A 32 1.48 8.13 -8.04
N ARG A 33 2.14 8.41 -9.17
CA ARG A 33 2.06 9.73 -9.83
C ARG A 33 0.66 10.01 -10.40
N LYS A 34 -0.01 8.99 -10.94
CA LYS A 34 -1.39 9.11 -11.46
C LYS A 34 -2.35 9.51 -10.34
N TRP A 35 -2.18 8.91 -9.17
CA TRP A 35 -3.03 9.13 -8.00
C TRP A 35 -2.53 10.22 -7.05
N ARG A 36 -1.62 11.09 -7.49
CA ARG A 36 -1.03 12.14 -6.65
C ARG A 36 -2.06 13.13 -6.07
N LYS A 37 -3.18 13.34 -6.77
CA LYS A 37 -4.26 14.25 -6.37
C LYS A 37 -5.33 13.60 -5.51
N VAL A 38 -5.29 12.26 -5.33
CA VAL A 38 -6.23 11.55 -4.48
C VAL A 38 -5.89 11.83 -3.00
N PRO A 39 -6.85 12.24 -2.16
CA PRO A 39 -6.60 12.54 -0.76
C PRO A 39 -6.13 11.34 0.06
N LEU A 40 -6.65 10.14 -0.19
CA LEU A 40 -6.33 8.93 0.56
C LEU A 40 -5.96 7.76 -0.35
N LEU A 41 -4.78 7.18 -0.16
CA LEU A 41 -4.40 5.91 -0.78
C LEU A 41 -4.27 4.82 0.26
N THR A 42 -4.83 3.65 -0.02
CA THR A 42 -4.81 2.51 0.89
C THR A 42 -4.16 1.31 0.22
N ILE A 43 -3.43 0.52 1.00
CA ILE A 43 -2.90 -0.78 0.57
C ILE A 43 -3.18 -1.79 1.67
N ARG A 44 -3.73 -2.94 1.32
CA ARG A 44 -3.94 -4.08 2.19
C ARG A 44 -3.51 -5.35 1.46
N ILE A 45 -2.42 -5.96 1.91
CA ILE A 45 -1.86 -7.17 1.28
C ILE A 45 -1.81 -8.33 2.25
N ASP A 46 -2.17 -9.51 1.77
CA ASP A 46 -1.99 -10.76 2.50
C ASP A 46 -0.63 -11.39 2.16
N LEU A 47 0.23 -11.47 3.15
CA LEU A 47 1.55 -12.08 3.06
C LEU A 47 1.64 -13.36 3.90
N SER A 48 0.52 -13.92 4.38
CA SER A 48 0.52 -15.13 5.21
C SER A 48 1.21 -16.31 4.55
N ASP A 49 1.06 -16.39 3.23
CA ASP A 49 1.55 -17.51 2.41
C ASP A 49 3.05 -17.39 2.12
N ILE A 50 3.65 -16.23 2.40
CA ILE A 50 5.10 -16.05 2.28
C ILE A 50 5.80 -16.81 3.40
N GLN A 51 6.53 -17.85 3.03
CA GLN A 51 7.36 -18.62 3.97
C GLN A 51 8.78 -18.08 4.10
N GLU A 52 9.24 -17.29 3.14
CA GLU A 52 10.60 -16.76 3.09
C GLU A 52 10.68 -15.37 3.74
N PRO A 53 11.44 -15.19 4.84
CA PRO A 53 11.55 -13.91 5.54
C PRO A 53 12.02 -12.77 4.62
N LYS A 54 12.97 -13.04 3.71
CA LYS A 54 13.48 -12.03 2.78
C LYS A 54 12.40 -11.45 1.86
N LYS A 55 11.48 -12.28 1.38
CA LYS A 55 10.37 -11.83 0.53
C LYS A 55 9.37 -10.99 1.31
N PHE A 56 9.07 -11.40 2.55
CA PHE A 56 8.20 -10.64 3.44
C PHE A 56 8.81 -9.26 3.75
N VAL A 57 10.07 -9.23 4.18
CA VAL A 57 10.83 -8.02 4.48
C VAL A 57 10.82 -7.07 3.28
N HIS A 58 11.06 -7.59 2.07
CA HIS A 58 11.04 -6.79 0.85
C HIS A 58 9.69 -6.09 0.64
N GLN A 59 8.57 -6.81 0.78
CA GLN A 59 7.24 -6.22 0.64
C GLN A 59 6.93 -5.23 1.76
N ALA A 60 7.29 -5.53 3.01
CA ALA A 60 7.09 -4.65 4.15
C ALA A 60 7.89 -3.33 4.01
N GLN A 61 9.13 -3.40 3.49
CA GLN A 61 9.94 -2.21 3.22
C GLN A 61 9.38 -1.36 2.07
N ARG A 62 8.83 -1.98 1.03
CA ARG A 62 8.10 -1.26 -0.03
C ARG A 62 6.87 -0.53 0.53
N LEU A 63 6.11 -1.15 1.45
CA LEU A 63 4.98 -0.49 2.12
C LEU A 63 5.42 0.67 3.02
N LYS A 64 6.53 0.50 3.74
CA LYS A 64 7.14 1.58 4.52
C LYS A 64 7.48 2.77 3.62
N ALA A 65 8.15 2.53 2.49
CA ALA A 65 8.46 3.59 1.52
C ALA A 65 7.17 4.26 0.98
N PHE A 66 6.12 3.49 0.72
CA PHE A 66 4.82 4.05 0.35
C PHE A 66 4.25 5.00 1.41
N LEU A 67 4.38 4.69 2.71
CA LEU A 67 3.90 5.57 3.79
C LEU A 67 4.76 6.82 4.00
N GLU A 68 6.07 6.71 3.80
CA GLU A 68 7.05 7.78 4.04
C GLU A 68 7.11 8.77 2.87
N TYR A 69 7.10 8.30 1.62
CA TYR A 69 7.26 9.14 0.44
C TYR A 69 5.92 9.61 -0.14
N LYS A 70 5.23 10.49 0.58
CA LYS A 70 3.93 11.03 0.15
C LYS A 70 3.91 12.57 0.06
N PRO A 71 3.07 13.14 -0.82
CA PRO A 71 2.77 14.58 -0.81
C PRO A 71 2.17 15.00 0.53
N GLU A 72 2.44 16.24 0.99
CA GLU A 72 1.95 16.76 2.28
C GLU A 72 0.42 16.67 2.46
N GLN A 73 -0.33 16.82 1.36
CA GLN A 73 -1.80 16.82 1.37
C GLN A 73 -2.41 15.43 1.16
N GLN A 74 -1.59 14.38 0.97
CA GLN A 74 -2.06 13.02 0.72
C GLN A 74 -1.86 12.15 1.96
N ARG A 75 -2.93 11.53 2.43
CA ARG A 75 -2.88 10.49 3.45
C ARG A 75 -2.65 9.13 2.79
N ARG A 76 -1.91 8.27 3.50
CA ARG A 76 -1.62 6.90 3.06
C ARG A 76 -1.74 5.96 4.23
N SER A 77 -2.32 4.80 3.99
CA SER A 77 -2.41 3.71 4.97
C SER A 77 -1.99 2.40 4.32
N ALA A 78 -1.27 1.57 5.07
CA ALA A 78 -0.81 0.27 4.63
C ALA A 78 -1.09 -0.76 5.71
N THR A 79 -1.65 -1.90 5.31
CA THR A 79 -1.98 -3.02 6.19
C THR A 79 -1.40 -4.30 5.61
N ILE A 80 -0.69 -5.06 6.43
CA ILE A 80 -0.23 -6.41 6.13
C ILE A 80 -1.11 -7.37 6.91
N VAL A 81 -1.76 -8.30 6.21
CA VAL A 81 -2.32 -9.51 6.81
C VAL A 81 -1.22 -10.57 6.79
N GLY A 82 -0.97 -11.24 7.91
CA GLY A 82 0.10 -12.23 8.00
C GLY A 82 -0.01 -13.14 9.21
N ARG A 83 0.80 -14.19 9.25
CA ARG A 83 0.90 -15.10 10.39
C ARG A 83 1.57 -14.40 11.58
N PRO A 84 1.15 -14.64 12.83
CA PRO A 84 1.70 -13.96 14.00
C PRO A 84 3.23 -13.99 14.10
N GLU A 85 3.88 -15.09 13.70
CA GLU A 85 5.34 -15.21 13.70
C GLU A 85 6.03 -14.24 12.73
N GLN A 86 5.37 -13.86 11.63
CA GLN A 86 5.92 -12.94 10.61
C GLN A 86 6.02 -11.51 11.13
N LYS A 87 5.29 -11.16 12.19
CA LYS A 87 5.37 -9.83 12.82
C LYS A 87 6.79 -9.47 13.25
N ARG A 88 7.59 -10.48 13.65
CA ARG A 88 8.99 -10.32 14.07
C ARG A 88 9.98 -10.27 12.90
N TRP A 89 9.53 -10.54 11.67
CA TRP A 89 10.42 -10.57 10.52
C TRP A 89 10.82 -9.18 10.06
N GLU A 90 9.99 -8.15 10.30
CA GLU A 90 10.33 -6.76 9.97
C GLU A 90 9.67 -5.76 10.94
N GLU A 91 10.19 -5.70 12.16
CA GLU A 91 9.70 -4.78 13.21
C GLU A 91 9.85 -3.30 12.81
N ASN A 92 10.87 -2.99 12.00
CA ASN A 92 11.14 -1.63 11.52
C ASN A 92 10.07 -1.10 10.56
N ALA A 93 9.51 -1.94 9.69
CA ALA A 93 8.46 -1.53 8.77
C ALA A 93 7.13 -1.30 9.52
N LEU A 94 6.84 -2.16 10.49
CA LEU A 94 5.66 -2.00 11.35
C LEU A 94 5.78 -0.76 12.25
N GLY A 95 6.98 -0.46 12.74
CA GLY A 95 7.28 0.77 13.49
C GLY A 95 7.09 2.07 12.69
N SER A 96 7.19 2.02 11.35
CA SER A 96 6.94 3.16 10.46
C SER A 96 5.46 3.44 10.18
N GLY A 97 4.54 2.70 10.82
CA GLY A 97 3.09 2.92 10.70
C GLY A 97 2.36 1.95 9.77
N VAL A 98 3.03 0.90 9.29
CA VAL A 98 2.35 -0.22 8.62
C VAL A 98 1.57 -1.01 9.67
N THR A 99 0.26 -1.13 9.47
CA THR A 99 -0.60 -1.93 10.35
C THR A 99 -0.39 -3.41 10.09
N PHE A 100 -0.32 -4.22 11.14
CA PHE A 100 -0.25 -5.67 11.02
C PHE A 100 -1.53 -6.29 11.57
N GLU A 101 -2.21 -7.07 10.75
CA GLU A 101 -3.38 -7.86 11.13
C GLU A 101 -3.02 -9.36 11.10
N PRO A 102 -3.18 -10.07 12.22
CA PRO A 102 -2.95 -11.51 12.22
C PRO A 102 -4.01 -12.20 11.35
N LYS A 103 -3.58 -13.06 10.42
CA LYS A 103 -4.48 -13.97 9.71
C LYS A 103 -5.00 -14.97 10.74
N THR A 104 -6.24 -14.77 11.19
CA THR A 104 -6.97 -15.77 11.95
C THR A 104 -7.12 -17.00 11.08
N ALA A 105 -6.64 -18.14 11.56
CA ALA A 105 -6.92 -19.43 10.94
C ALA A 105 -8.42 -19.69 11.05
N GLU A 106 -9.12 -19.70 9.91
CA GLU A 106 -10.43 -20.33 9.79
C GLU A 106 -10.29 -21.85 9.67
#